data_AF-A0A6S6T4G0-F1
#
_entry.id   AF-A0A6S6T4G0-F1
#
_cell.length_a   1.000
_cell.length_b   1.000
_cell.length_c   1.000
_cell.angle_alpha   90.00
_cell.angle_beta   90.00
_cell.angle_gamma   90.00
#
_symmetry.space_group_name_H-M   'P 1'
#
loop_
_entity.id
_entity.type
_entity.pdbx_description
1 polymer ?
#
loop_
_entity_poly.entity_id
_entity_poly.type
_entity_poly.pdbx_seq_one_letter_code
_entity_poly.pdbx_strand_id
1 'polypeptide(L)'
;MEISTEMIQLLSQVGYLACFNGDVENGQMIMESVEDNCNGQAAALVGVAIARIYAGQFKEAAIILKDKVLTVEPDNMTAKCFLGISYFENDDKEGARDLFNEIIEKGGEDDKTIASFYLAELSNTRAVV
;
A
#
# COMPACT_ATOMS: atom_id res chain seq x y z
N MET A 1 16.03 -21.70 9.32
CA MET A 1 17.04 -20.64 9.17
C MET A 1 16.25 -19.34 9.29
N GLU A 2 16.39 -18.61 10.39
CA GLU A 2 15.65 -17.35 10.56
C GLU A 2 16.26 -16.29 9.65
N ILE A 3 15.42 -15.64 8.84
CA ILE A 3 15.85 -14.51 8.00
C ILE A 3 16.01 -13.30 8.93
N SER A 4 17.20 -12.69 8.93
CA SER A 4 17.46 -11.51 9.77
C SER A 4 16.63 -10.31 9.31
N THR A 5 16.33 -9.37 10.21
CA THR A 5 15.60 -8.14 9.85
C THR A 5 16.29 -7.34 8.75
N GLU A 6 17.62 -7.28 8.76
CA GLU A 6 18.40 -6.63 7.70
C GLU A 6 18.23 -7.34 6.35
N MET A 7 18.19 -8.68 6.34
CA MET A 7 17.94 -9.46 5.12
C MET A 7 16.50 -9.22 4.61
N ILE A 8 15.51 -9.10 5.49
CA ILE A 8 14.13 -8.77 5.10
C ILE A 8 14.08 -7.38 4.47
N GLN A 9 14.74 -6.38 5.06
CA GLN A 9 14.82 -5.04 4.48
C GLN A 9 15.47 -5.05 3.09
N LEU A 10 16.56 -5.80 2.93
CA LEU A 10 17.24 -5.93 1.64
C LEU A 10 16.35 -6.63 0.60
N LEU A 11 15.69 -7.72 0.97
CA LEU A 11 14.74 -8.42 0.10
C LEU A 11 13.59 -7.51 -0.31
N SER A 12 13.05 -6.71 0.61
CA SER A 12 12.03 -5.70 0.28
C SER A 12 12.55 -4.70 -0.76
N GLN A 13 13.76 -4.16 -0.59
CA GLN A 13 14.34 -3.23 -1.56
C GLN A 13 14.51 -3.86 -2.95
N VAL A 14 14.99 -5.09 -3.02
CA VAL A 14 15.17 -5.81 -4.29
C VAL A 14 13.82 -6.11 -4.94
N GLY A 15 12.82 -6.57 -4.17
CA GLY A 15 11.50 -6.84 -4.70
C GLY A 15 10.80 -5.57 -5.22
N TYR A 16 10.97 -4.41 -4.56
CA TYR A 16 10.49 -3.14 -5.09
C TYR A 16 11.14 -2.80 -6.43
N LEU A 17 12.47 -2.86 -6.50
CA LEU A 17 13.20 -2.53 -7.71
C LEU A 17 12.79 -3.42 -8.89
N ALA A 18 12.53 -4.71 -8.64
CA ALA A 18 12.02 -5.61 -9.65
C ALA A 18 10.63 -5.17 -10.15
N CYS A 19 9.68 -4.88 -9.26
CA CYS A 19 8.36 -4.37 -9.63
C CYS A 19 8.45 -3.04 -10.42
N PHE A 20 9.26 -2.09 -9.95
CA PHE A 20 9.44 -0.80 -10.61
C PHE A 20 10.10 -0.90 -11.99
N ASN A 21 10.98 -1.89 -12.17
CA ASN A 21 11.64 -2.15 -13.44
C ASN A 21 10.76 -2.97 -14.42
N GLY A 22 9.51 -3.26 -14.05
CA GLY A 22 8.56 -4.03 -14.86
C GLY A 22 8.73 -5.54 -14.75
N ASP A 23 9.67 -6.03 -13.94
CA ASP A 23 9.85 -7.45 -13.62
C ASP A 23 8.93 -7.83 -12.44
N VAL A 24 7.62 -7.73 -12.71
CA VAL A 24 6.57 -7.93 -11.71
C VAL A 24 6.59 -9.35 -11.15
N GLU A 25 6.89 -10.36 -11.98
CA GLU A 25 6.92 -11.77 -11.58
C GLU A 25 7.99 -12.03 -10.51
N ASN A 26 9.24 -11.63 -10.75
CA ASN A 26 10.31 -11.80 -9.77
C ASN A 26 10.08 -10.93 -8.53
N GLY A 27 9.57 -9.71 -8.72
CA GLY A 27 9.24 -8.81 -7.61
C GLY A 27 8.21 -9.42 -6.65
N GLN A 28 7.16 -10.04 -7.20
CA GLN A 28 6.14 -10.74 -6.40
C GLN A 28 6.72 -11.94 -5.66
N MET A 29 7.49 -12.80 -6.33
CA MET A 29 8.10 -13.97 -5.69
C MET A 29 8.99 -13.60 -4.49
N ILE A 30 9.75 -12.50 -4.62
CA ILE A 30 10.56 -11.97 -3.52
C ILE A 30 9.67 -11.47 -2.38
N MET A 31 8.60 -10.75 -2.71
CA MET A 31 7.68 -10.16 -1.73
C MET A 31 6.84 -11.20 -0.98
N GLU A 32 6.48 -12.31 -1.61
CA GLU A 32 5.87 -13.47 -0.93
C GLU A 32 6.81 -14.05 0.12
N SER A 33 8.10 -14.20 -0.22
CA SER A 33 9.12 -14.65 0.74
C SER A 33 9.28 -13.66 1.90
N VAL A 34 9.19 -12.35 1.63
CA VAL A 34 9.19 -11.31 2.67
C VAL A 34 7.96 -11.44 3.57
N GLU A 35 6.77 -11.61 3.00
CA GLU A 35 5.52 -11.76 3.77
C GLU A 35 5.59 -12.93 4.76
N ASP A 36 6.08 -14.09 4.30
CA ASP A 36 6.19 -15.31 5.12
C ASP A 36 7.21 -15.18 6.27
N ASN A 37 8.20 -14.29 6.14
CA ASN A 37 9.32 -14.19 7.07
C ASN A 37 9.37 -12.89 7.88
N CYS A 38 8.56 -11.87 7.54
CA CYS A 38 8.59 -10.55 8.18
C CYS A 38 8.15 -10.52 9.65
N ASN A 39 7.67 -11.64 10.20
CA ASN A 39 7.22 -11.78 11.59
C ASN A 39 6.29 -10.62 12.06
N GLY A 40 5.45 -10.10 11.16
CA GLY A 40 4.53 -9.00 11.45
C GLY A 40 5.14 -7.60 11.45
N GLN A 41 6.34 -7.39 10.88
CA GLN A 41 6.90 -6.05 10.72
C GLN A 41 6.05 -5.22 9.75
N ALA A 42 5.33 -4.23 10.29
CA ALA A 42 4.42 -3.35 9.55
C ALA A 42 5.07 -2.74 8.30
N ALA A 43 6.28 -2.22 8.42
CA ALA A 43 7.01 -1.62 7.29
C ALA A 43 7.27 -2.60 6.13
N ALA A 44 7.58 -3.86 6.44
CA ALA A 44 7.79 -4.89 5.41
C ALA A 44 6.46 -5.25 4.73
N LEU A 45 5.38 -5.36 5.51
CA LEU A 45 4.04 -5.66 5.00
C LEU A 45 3.46 -4.52 4.14
N VAL A 46 3.71 -3.25 4.50
CA VAL A 46 3.42 -2.09 3.63
C VAL A 46 4.13 -2.28 2.29
N GLY A 47 5.37 -2.75 2.33
CA GLY A 47 6.12 -3.11 1.14
C GLY A 47 5.47 -4.15 0.25
N VAL A 48 5.11 -5.28 0.83
CA VAL A 48 4.40 -6.35 0.10
C VAL A 48 3.13 -5.80 -0.55
N ALA A 49 2.37 -4.97 0.17
CA ALA A 49 1.18 -4.34 -0.38
C ALA A 49 1.48 -3.41 -1.56
N ILE A 50 2.54 -2.59 -1.49
CA ILE A 50 2.96 -1.72 -2.60
C ILE A 50 3.29 -2.56 -3.85
N ALA A 51 4.06 -3.64 -3.68
CA ALA A 51 4.39 -4.54 -4.80
C ALA A 51 3.13 -5.14 -5.45
N ARG A 52 2.13 -5.52 -4.63
CA ARG A 52 0.83 -6.00 -5.12
C ARG A 52 0.04 -4.92 -5.86
N ILE A 53 0.07 -3.67 -5.41
CA ILE A 53 -0.53 -2.54 -6.14
C ILE A 53 0.09 -2.42 -7.54
N TYR A 54 1.43 -2.46 -7.65
CA TYR A 54 2.11 -2.43 -8.95
C TYR A 54 1.77 -3.62 -9.85
N ALA A 55 1.42 -4.76 -9.27
CA ALA A 55 0.96 -5.93 -9.99
C ALA A 55 -0.54 -5.91 -10.34
N GLY A 56 -1.28 -4.86 -9.97
CA GLY A 56 -2.73 -4.77 -10.17
C GLY A 56 -3.57 -5.60 -9.19
N GLN A 57 -2.95 -6.13 -8.14
CA GLN A 57 -3.59 -6.96 -7.10
C GLN A 57 -4.11 -6.09 -5.95
N PHE A 58 -5.02 -5.18 -6.28
CA PHE A 58 -5.47 -4.12 -5.37
C PHE A 58 -6.26 -4.67 -4.17
N LYS A 59 -7.05 -5.73 -4.35
CA LYS A 59 -7.81 -6.36 -3.27
C LYS A 59 -6.89 -6.98 -2.23
N GLU A 60 -5.88 -7.70 -2.69
CA GLU A 60 -4.89 -8.37 -1.87
C GLU A 60 -4.02 -7.36 -1.13
N ALA A 61 -3.64 -6.27 -1.79
CA ALA A 61 -2.94 -5.15 -1.15
C ALA A 61 -3.78 -4.52 -0.03
N ALA A 62 -5.07 -4.27 -0.31
CA ALA A 62 -5.99 -3.69 0.68
C ALA A 62 -6.15 -4.59 1.92
N ILE A 63 -6.26 -5.90 1.74
CA ILE A 63 -6.34 -6.88 2.85
C ILE A 63 -5.07 -6.82 3.71
N ILE A 64 -3.88 -6.81 3.11
CA ILE A 64 -2.62 -6.72 3.88
C ILE A 64 -2.59 -5.43 4.70
N LEU A 65 -2.88 -4.29 4.07
CA LEU A 65 -2.80 -2.98 4.73
C LEU A 65 -3.84 -2.86 5.85
N LYS A 66 -5.07 -3.27 5.60
CA LYS A 66 -6.16 -3.17 6.58
C LYS A 66 -6.01 -4.16 7.72
N ASP A 67 -5.79 -5.44 7.40
CA ASP A 67 -5.95 -6.52 8.37
C ASP A 67 -4.63 -6.92 9.04
N LYS A 68 -3.47 -6.60 8.44
CA LYS A 68 -2.16 -6.93 9.00
C LYS A 68 -1.36 -5.71 9.47
N VAL A 69 -1.43 -4.59 8.75
CA VAL A 69 -0.66 -3.38 9.10
C VAL A 69 -1.43 -2.49 10.08
N LEU A 70 -2.61 -2.02 9.68
CA LEU A 70 -3.40 -1.06 10.46
C LEU A 70 -4.03 -1.66 11.73
N THR A 71 -4.06 -2.98 11.86
CA THR A 71 -4.43 -3.66 13.12
C THR A 71 -3.36 -3.51 14.20
N VAL A 72 -2.09 -3.36 13.80
CA VAL A 72 -0.94 -3.19 14.71
C VAL A 72 -0.56 -1.72 14.84
N GLU A 73 -0.61 -0.97 13.73
CA GLU A 73 -0.28 0.46 13.67
C GLU A 73 -1.45 1.26 13.07
N PRO A 74 -2.53 1.52 13.85
CA PRO A 74 -3.74 2.17 13.34
C PRO A 74 -3.53 3.59 12.79
N ASP A 75 -2.45 4.25 13.19
CA ASP A 75 -2.12 5.63 12.79
C ASP A 75 -1.02 5.70 11.73
N ASN A 76 -0.65 4.56 11.13
CA ASN A 76 0.34 4.54 10.04
C ASN A 76 -0.24 5.21 8.78
N MET A 77 0.09 6.50 8.59
CA MET A 77 -0.43 7.31 7.47
C MET A 77 0.01 6.77 6.12
N THR A 78 1.22 6.25 6.00
CA THR A 78 1.70 5.61 4.76
C THR A 78 0.82 4.41 4.40
N ALA A 79 0.48 3.56 5.36
CA ALA A 79 -0.41 2.43 5.13
C ALA A 79 -1.84 2.87 4.76
N LYS A 80 -2.37 3.93 5.39
CA LYS A 80 -3.66 4.53 5.02
C LYS A 80 -3.64 5.09 3.60
N CYS A 81 -2.56 5.77 3.19
CA CYS A 81 -2.39 6.29 1.83
C CYS A 81 -2.48 5.15 0.81
N PHE A 82 -1.68 4.09 0.97
CA PHE A 82 -1.70 2.95 0.04
C PHE A 82 -3.00 2.14 0.10
N LEU A 83 -3.70 2.12 1.23
CA LEU A 83 -5.01 1.49 1.32
C LEU A 83 -6.06 2.30 0.55
N GLY A 84 -6.02 3.62 0.66
CA GLY A 84 -6.86 4.52 -0.13
C GLY A 84 -6.62 4.35 -1.64
N ILE A 85 -5.35 4.25 -2.05
CA ILE A 85 -4.97 3.96 -3.45
C ILE A 85 -5.52 2.60 -3.88
N SER A 86 -5.35 1.57 -3.07
CA SER A 86 -5.85 0.22 -3.37
C SER A 86 -7.36 0.19 -3.54
N TYR A 87 -8.10 0.92 -2.70
CA TYR A 87 -9.56 1.07 -2.85
C TYR A 87 -9.94 1.85 -4.11
N PHE A 88 -9.25 2.95 -4.40
CA PHE A 88 -9.49 3.76 -5.60
C PHE A 88 -9.33 2.94 -6.88
N GLU A 89 -8.21 2.22 -7.02
CA GLU A 89 -7.91 1.38 -8.18
C GLU A 89 -8.83 0.15 -8.28
N ASN A 90 -9.35 -0.32 -7.14
CA ASN A 90 -10.35 -1.40 -7.09
C ASN A 90 -11.81 -0.91 -7.22
N ASP A 91 -12.02 0.36 -7.61
CA ASP A 91 -13.33 1.01 -7.78
C ASP A 91 -14.17 1.15 -6.48
N ASP A 92 -13.57 0.91 -5.31
CA ASP A 92 -14.17 1.26 -4.01
C ASP A 92 -13.95 2.75 -3.70
N LYS A 93 -14.66 3.58 -4.46
CA LYS A 93 -14.54 5.05 -4.40
C LYS A 93 -14.99 5.64 -3.07
N GLU A 94 -15.92 5.00 -2.37
CA GLU A 94 -16.38 5.45 -1.06
C GLU A 94 -15.32 5.18 0.01
N GLY A 95 -14.82 3.93 0.09
CA GLY A 95 -13.75 3.58 1.02
C GLY A 95 -12.47 4.40 0.79
N ALA A 96 -12.11 4.63 -0.48
CA ALA A 96 -10.99 5.49 -0.83
C ALA A 96 -11.19 6.94 -0.33
N ARG A 97 -12.38 7.51 -0.56
CA ARG A 97 -12.71 8.88 -0.15
C ARG A 97 -12.61 9.05 1.37
N ASP A 98 -13.13 8.09 2.14
CA ASP A 98 -13.11 8.16 3.60
C ASP A 98 -11.68 8.17 4.14
N LEU A 99 -10.81 7.31 3.60
CA LEU A 99 -9.38 7.27 3.98
C LEU A 99 -8.66 8.57 3.61
N PHE A 100 -8.85 9.07 2.39
CA PHE A 100 -8.18 10.30 1.97
C PHE A 100 -8.65 11.51 2.77
N ASN A 101 -9.93 11.59 3.14
CA ASN A 101 -10.41 12.64 4.05
C ASN A 101 -9.76 12.55 5.43
N GLU A 102 -9.61 11.34 5.99
CA GLU A 102 -8.88 11.16 7.25
C GLU A 102 -7.42 11.65 7.14
N ILE A 103 -6.76 11.38 6.02
CA ILE A 103 -5.39 11.83 5.76
C ILE A 103 -5.31 13.36 5.65
N ILE A 104 -6.30 14.02 5.05
CA ILE A 104 -6.39 15.50 5.03
C ILE A 104 -6.43 16.08 6.44
N GLU A 105 -7.17 15.44 7.35
CA GLU A 105 -7.31 15.88 8.72
C GLU A 105 -6.04 15.63 9.55
N LYS A 106 -5.47 14.43 9.46
CA LYS A 106 -4.46 13.93 10.43
C LYS A 106 -3.05 13.72 9.87
N GLY A 107 -2.89 13.67 8.55
CA GLY A 107 -1.62 13.35 7.88
C GLY A 107 -0.60 14.50 7.87
N GLY A 108 0.63 14.20 7.43
CA GLY A 108 1.66 15.20 7.14
C GLY A 108 1.43 15.90 5.80
N GLU A 109 2.22 16.92 5.47
CA GLU A 109 2.07 17.70 4.22
C GLU A 109 2.18 16.81 2.96
N ASP A 110 3.11 15.87 2.96
CA ASP A 110 3.31 14.91 1.87
C ASP A 110 2.07 14.00 1.70
N ASP A 111 1.56 13.43 2.78
CA ASP A 111 0.37 12.57 2.76
C ASP A 111 -0.85 13.33 2.25
N LYS A 112 -1.03 14.58 2.71
CA LYS A 112 -2.13 15.45 2.28
C LYS A 112 -2.08 15.79 0.81
N THR A 113 -0.87 15.96 0.26
CA THR A 113 -0.69 16.20 -1.17
C THR A 113 -1.19 15.02 -1.99
N ILE A 114 -0.85 13.79 -1.58
CA ILE A 114 -1.33 12.56 -2.20
C ILE A 114 -2.86 12.46 -2.08
N ALA A 115 -3.40 12.63 -0.86
CA ALA A 115 -4.84 12.54 -0.62
C ALA A 115 -5.64 13.57 -1.44
N SER A 116 -5.12 14.81 -1.54
CA SER A 116 -5.77 15.87 -2.32
C SER A 116 -5.87 15.54 -3.80
N PHE A 117 -4.82 14.92 -4.37
CA PHE A 117 -4.83 14.46 -5.76
C PHE A 117 -5.96 13.43 -6.00
N TYR A 118 -6.03 12.37 -5.20
CA TYR A 118 -7.05 11.32 -5.39
C TYR A 118 -8.47 11.82 -5.08
N LEU A 119 -8.65 12.73 -4.13
CA LEU A 119 -9.96 13.35 -3.87
C LEU A 119 -10.45 14.18 -5.06
N ALA A 120 -9.55 14.85 -5.78
CA ALA A 120 -9.90 15.58 -7.00
C ALA A 120 -10.34 14.61 -8.12
N GLU A 121 -9.61 13.53 -8.34
CA GLU A 121 -9.97 12.47 -9.32
C GLU A 121 -11.34 11.84 -9.02
N LEU A 122 -11.59 11.51 -7.75
CA LEU A 122 -12.86 10.99 -7.26
C LEU A 122 -14.04 11.95 -7.46
N SER A 123 -13.77 13.26 -7.43
CA SER A 123 -14.79 14.30 -7.61
C SER A 123 -15.09 14.52 -9.09
N ASN A 124 -14.07 14.46 -9.95
CA ASN A 124 -14.20 14.66 -11.39
C ASN A 124 -15.00 13.54 -12.07
N THR A 125 -14.93 12.32 -11.53
CA THR A 125 -15.71 11.16 -12.01
C THR A 125 -17.23 11.32 -11.86
N ARG A 126 -17.70 12.23 -11.00
CA ARG A 126 -19.13 12.46 -10.74
C ARG A 126 -19.78 13.46 -11.72
N ALA A 127 -19.00 14.16 -12.53
CA ALA A 127 -19.47 15.26 -13.39
C ALA A 127 -19.97 14.83 -14.78
N VAL A 128 -20.07 13.52 -15.05
CA VAL A 128 -20.50 12.97 -16.35
C VAL A 128 -21.77 12.11 -16.16
N VAL A 129 -22.86 12.72 -15.69
CA VAL A 129 -24.22 12.14 -15.74
C VAL A 129 -25.24 13.23 -16.05
#